data_AF-A0A7K2NWC3-F1
#
_entry.id   AF-A0A7K2NWC3-F1
#
_cell.length_a   1.000
_cell.length_b   1.000
_cell.length_c   1.000
_cell.angle_alpha   90.00
_cell.angle_beta   90.00
_cell.angle_gamma   90.00
#
_symmetry.space_group_name_H-M   'P 1'
#
loop_
_entity.id
_entity.type
_entity.pdbx_description
1 polymer ?
#
loop_
_entity_poly.entity_id
_entity_poly.type
_entity_poly.pdbx_seq_one_letter_code
_entity_poly.pdbx_strand_id
1 'polypeptide(L)'
;PLRTALDARREILLQRLRECGVGYAEPVEVTAAGEGGALTTRWRAAWTPSVAARLDLVGVRGVTAAQAADGTLRENHRRAAEAGRVTPARVVALLGAAARCALTDLLHDGLTEAERVLPGAAALPELLDALDLLESIRRRHLPGTSEPVRIRAARLAGLLLDAAVRLLPGLAGSDETRDAVAVVTLAVRSAADRLGLRLDGELYALSRSGSPLLQGAAQAARVL
;
A
#
# COMPACT_ATOMS: atom_id res chain seq x y z
N PRO A 1 4.44 1.33 -16.51
CA PRO A 1 5.88 1.16 -16.17
C PRO A 1 6.51 -0.18 -16.61
N LEU A 2 5.80 -1.31 -16.58
CA LEU A 2 6.33 -2.63 -16.92
C LEU A 2 6.12 -3.02 -18.41
N ARG A 3 6.19 -2.03 -19.32
CA ARG A 3 5.84 -2.22 -20.75
C ARG A 3 6.83 -3.14 -21.49
N THR A 4 8.10 -3.11 -21.09
CA THR A 4 9.16 -3.97 -21.63
C THR A 4 9.98 -4.58 -20.51
N ALA A 5 10.70 -5.68 -20.79
CA ALA A 5 11.60 -6.31 -19.82
C ALA A 5 12.76 -5.38 -19.39
N LEU A 6 13.21 -4.48 -20.27
CA LEU A 6 14.24 -3.50 -19.92
C LEU A 6 13.70 -2.42 -18.99
N ASP A 7 12.52 -1.88 -19.28
CA ASP A 7 11.88 -0.87 -18.44
C ASP A 7 11.55 -1.42 -17.06
N ALA A 8 11.08 -2.68 -16.99
CA ALA A 8 10.85 -3.37 -15.73
C ALA A 8 12.12 -3.48 -14.89
N ARG A 9 13.25 -3.91 -15.49
CA ARG A 9 14.54 -4.01 -14.79
C ARG A 9 15.04 -2.64 -14.32
N ARG A 10 14.87 -1.60 -15.12
CA ARG A 10 15.24 -0.22 -14.76
C ARG A 10 14.42 0.29 -13.58
N GLU A 11 13.10 0.18 -13.67
CA GLU A 11 12.18 0.59 -12.58
C GLU A 11 12.55 -0.13 -11.27
N ILE A 12 12.72 -1.46 -11.30
CA ILE A 12 13.11 -2.24 -10.12
C ILE A 12 14.45 -1.77 -9.54
N LEU A 13 15.45 -1.51 -10.39
CA LEU A 13 16.75 -1.03 -9.93
C LEU A 13 16.63 0.34 -9.25
N LEU A 14 15.87 1.27 -9.84
CA LEU A 14 15.69 2.61 -9.27
C LEU A 14 14.95 2.56 -7.93
N GLN A 15 13.92 1.71 -7.80
CA GLN A 15 13.23 1.47 -6.54
C GLN A 15 14.19 0.92 -5.48
N ARG A 16 15.01 -0.08 -5.82
CA ARG A 16 16.01 -0.67 -4.90
C ARG A 16 17.03 0.38 -4.42
N LEU A 17 17.60 1.16 -5.34
CA LEU A 17 18.56 2.22 -5.00
C LEU A 17 17.93 3.30 -4.11
N ARG A 18 16.66 3.63 -4.34
CA ARG A 18 15.89 4.56 -3.51
C ARG A 18 15.69 4.02 -2.10
N GLU A 19 15.24 2.76 -1.94
CA GLU A 19 15.06 2.15 -0.61
C GLU A 19 16.40 2.01 0.14
N CYS A 20 17.51 1.81 -0.57
CA CYS A 20 18.86 1.85 0.00
C CYS A 20 19.34 3.28 0.38
N GLY A 21 18.59 4.34 0.04
CA GLY A 21 18.98 5.72 0.33
C GLY A 21 20.15 6.25 -0.51
N VAL A 22 20.45 5.61 -1.65
CA VAL A 22 21.62 5.95 -2.49
C VAL A 22 21.51 7.36 -3.11
N GLY A 23 20.29 7.86 -3.34
CA GLY A 23 20.07 9.20 -3.90
C GLY A 23 20.46 9.36 -5.37
N TYR A 24 20.57 8.25 -6.12
CA TYR A 24 20.88 8.28 -7.55
C TYR A 24 19.72 8.82 -8.40
N ALA A 25 18.48 8.51 -8.02
CA ALA A 25 17.30 8.95 -8.73
C ALA A 25 16.14 9.23 -7.79
N GLU A 26 15.33 10.22 -8.17
CA GLU A 26 14.12 10.61 -7.46
C GLU A 26 12.91 10.48 -8.39
N PRO A 27 11.75 10.04 -7.87
CA PRO A 27 10.52 10.02 -8.65
C PRO A 27 10.12 11.46 -8.98
N VAL A 28 9.60 11.65 -10.20
CA VAL A 28 9.00 12.90 -10.63
C VAL A 28 7.52 12.65 -10.77
N GLU A 29 6.71 13.46 -10.09
CA GLU A 29 5.26 13.40 -10.19
C GLU A 29 4.82 13.52 -11.65
N VAL A 30 3.95 12.60 -12.07
CA VAL A 30 3.35 12.60 -13.40
C VAL A 30 1.86 12.82 -13.21
N THR A 31 1.37 14.01 -13.54
CA THR A 31 -0.07 14.27 -13.57
C THR A 31 -0.69 13.56 -14.76
N ALA A 32 -1.60 12.62 -14.50
CA ALA A 32 -2.52 12.12 -15.52
C ALA A 32 -3.74 13.05 -15.59
N ALA A 33 -4.30 13.25 -16.78
CA ALA A 33 -5.60 13.90 -16.93
C ALA A 33 -6.70 12.87 -16.59
N GLY A 34 -7.34 13.03 -15.42
CA GLY A 34 -8.47 12.19 -14.95
C GLY A 34 -8.22 11.46 -13.62
N GLU A 35 -9.22 10.72 -13.14
CA GLU A 35 -9.20 9.95 -11.86
C GLU A 35 -8.31 8.68 -11.91
N GLY A 36 -7.65 8.42 -13.03
CA GLY A 36 -6.72 7.29 -13.18
C GLY A 36 -5.32 7.65 -12.69
N GLY A 37 -4.74 6.81 -11.81
CA GLY A 37 -3.33 6.92 -11.43
C GLY A 37 -2.39 6.94 -12.63
N ALA A 38 -1.22 7.57 -12.49
CA ALA A 38 -0.27 7.75 -13.58
C ALA A 38 0.12 6.42 -14.25
N LEU A 39 -0.19 6.27 -15.54
CA LEU A 39 0.14 5.07 -16.34
C LEU A 39 1.65 4.86 -16.55
N THR A 40 2.45 5.86 -16.20
CA THR A 40 3.90 5.92 -16.39
C THR A 40 4.58 6.45 -15.13
N THR A 41 5.71 5.85 -14.77
CA THR A 41 6.64 6.41 -13.78
C THR A 41 7.64 7.30 -14.51
N ARG A 42 8.02 8.41 -13.87
CA ARG A 42 9.10 9.28 -14.34
C ARG A 42 10.12 9.40 -13.22
N TRP A 43 11.40 9.36 -13.60
CA TRP A 43 12.53 9.49 -12.69
C TRP A 43 13.45 10.60 -13.17
N ARG A 44 14.00 11.36 -12.23
CA ARG A 44 15.14 12.25 -12.45
C ARG A 44 16.36 11.60 -11.82
N ALA A 45 17.32 11.18 -12.65
CA ALA A 45 18.55 10.57 -12.19
C ALA A 45 19.73 11.55 -12.32
N ALA A 46 20.61 11.56 -11.32
CA ALA A 46 21.82 12.36 -11.33
C ALA A 46 22.96 11.59 -10.64
N TRP A 47 24.11 11.51 -11.31
CA TRP A 47 25.32 10.99 -10.68
C TRP A 47 26.03 12.13 -9.94
N THR A 48 26.33 11.92 -8.65
CA THR A 48 27.06 12.87 -7.81
C THR A 48 28.13 12.13 -7.00
N PRO A 49 29.15 12.81 -6.46
CA PRO A 49 30.12 12.17 -5.55
C PRO A 49 29.45 11.50 -4.33
N SER A 50 28.35 12.06 -3.83
CA SER A 50 27.57 11.47 -2.74
C SER A 50 26.93 10.14 -3.12
N VAL A 51 26.50 9.97 -4.38
CA VAL A 51 25.98 8.69 -4.87
C VAL A 51 27.05 7.61 -4.81
N ALA A 52 28.27 7.91 -5.27
CA ALA A 52 29.39 6.98 -5.21
C ALA A 52 29.68 6.53 -3.76
N ALA A 53 29.83 7.50 -2.85
CA ALA A 53 30.09 7.20 -1.43
C ALA A 53 28.97 6.37 -0.78
N ARG A 54 27.70 6.63 -1.11
CA ARG A 54 26.57 5.86 -0.58
C ARG A 54 26.49 4.46 -1.18
N LEU A 55 26.87 4.27 -2.44
CA LEU A 55 26.97 2.95 -3.06
C LEU A 55 27.97 2.05 -2.31
N ASP A 56 29.13 2.61 -1.94
CA ASP A 56 30.13 1.87 -1.14
C ASP A 56 29.56 1.49 0.23
N LEU A 57 28.84 2.41 0.89
CA LEU A 57 28.22 2.15 2.20
C LEU A 57 27.16 1.05 2.14
N VAL A 58 26.27 1.06 1.14
CA VAL A 58 25.20 0.06 1.04
C VAL A 58 25.70 -1.30 0.57
N GLY A 59 26.90 -1.37 -0.02
CA GLY A 59 27.56 -2.62 -0.41
C GLY A 59 27.76 -3.59 0.77
N VAL A 60 27.85 -3.10 2.01
CA VAL A 60 27.92 -3.95 3.21
C VAL A 60 26.66 -4.81 3.41
N ARG A 61 25.53 -4.42 2.81
CA ARG A 61 24.24 -5.12 2.90
C ARG A 61 24.05 -6.15 1.78
N GLY A 62 24.97 -6.26 0.84
CA GLY A 62 24.93 -7.29 -0.19
C GLY A 62 25.67 -6.92 -1.47
N VAL A 63 26.00 -7.93 -2.26
CA VAL A 63 26.76 -7.79 -3.52
C VAL A 63 25.87 -7.45 -4.72
N THR A 64 24.55 -7.38 -4.51
CA THR A 64 23.58 -6.96 -5.52
C THR A 64 22.63 -5.91 -4.96
N ALA A 65 22.06 -5.07 -5.85
CA ALA A 65 21.04 -4.10 -5.45
C ALA A 65 19.80 -4.77 -4.82
N ALA A 66 19.50 -6.02 -5.18
CA ALA A 66 18.40 -6.78 -4.57
C ALA A 66 18.71 -7.09 -3.09
N GLN A 67 19.87 -7.65 -2.81
CA GLN A 67 20.31 -7.99 -1.45
C GLN A 67 20.46 -6.74 -0.59
N ALA A 68 21.05 -5.67 -1.12
CA ALA A 68 21.20 -4.42 -0.39
C ALA A 68 19.84 -3.81 -0.01
N ALA A 69 18.86 -3.83 -0.92
CA ALA A 69 17.52 -3.32 -0.64
C ALA A 69 16.77 -4.20 0.36
N ASP A 70 16.84 -5.53 0.20
CA ASP A 70 16.24 -6.49 1.14
C ASP A 70 16.80 -6.31 2.56
N GLY A 71 18.13 -6.29 2.69
CA GLY A 71 18.81 -6.06 3.96
C GLY A 71 18.48 -4.71 4.58
N THR A 72 18.34 -3.65 3.77
CA THR A 72 17.97 -2.32 4.25
C THR A 72 16.53 -2.30 4.78
N LEU A 73 15.57 -2.85 4.03
CA LEU A 73 14.17 -2.89 4.43
C LEU A 73 13.96 -3.75 5.68
N ARG A 74 14.59 -4.93 5.74
CA ARG A 74 14.55 -5.82 6.93
C ARG A 74 15.15 -5.15 8.16
N GLU A 75 16.30 -4.49 8.02
CA GLU A 75 16.93 -3.77 9.12
C GLU A 75 16.07 -2.62 9.63
N ASN A 76 15.50 -1.83 8.72
CA ASN A 76 14.62 -0.71 9.07
C ASN A 76 13.36 -1.20 9.80
N HIS A 77 12.79 -2.31 9.33
CA HIS A 77 11.65 -2.95 9.97
C HIS A 77 12.01 -3.52 11.35
N ARG A 78 13.13 -4.24 11.49
CA ARG A 78 13.63 -4.75 12.77
C ARG A 78 13.81 -3.63 13.80
N ARG A 79 14.46 -2.54 13.42
CA ARG A 79 14.63 -1.35 14.30
C ARG A 79 13.31 -0.69 14.68
N ALA A 80 12.31 -0.74 13.79
CA ALA A 80 10.98 -0.25 14.11
C ALA A 80 10.30 -1.16 15.15
N ALA A 81 10.39 -2.48 14.97
CA ALA A 81 9.87 -3.48 15.90
C ALA A 81 10.50 -3.38 17.29
N GLU A 82 11.83 -3.30 17.37
CA GLU A 82 12.56 -3.14 18.64
C GLU A 82 12.19 -1.85 19.38
N ALA A 83 11.85 -0.80 18.64
CA ALA A 83 11.40 0.46 19.22
C ALA A 83 9.89 0.49 19.52
N GLY A 84 9.15 -0.62 19.32
CA GLY A 84 7.69 -0.67 19.50
C GLY A 84 6.90 0.18 18.49
N ARG A 85 7.49 0.51 17.33
CA ARG A 85 6.93 1.42 16.32
C ARG A 85 6.42 0.68 15.07
N VAL A 86 5.87 -0.52 15.22
CA VAL A 86 5.21 -1.25 14.12
C VAL A 86 3.76 -0.82 14.06
N THR A 87 3.46 0.03 13.09
CA THR A 87 2.11 0.53 12.82
C THR A 87 1.55 -0.08 11.54
N PRO A 88 0.22 -0.15 11.37
CA PRO A 88 -0.41 -0.60 10.12
C PRO A 88 0.14 0.11 8.89
N ALA A 89 0.24 1.45 8.90
CA ALA A 89 0.88 2.21 7.82
C ALA A 89 2.29 1.73 7.47
N ARG A 90 3.11 1.33 8.45
CA ARG A 90 4.47 0.80 8.18
C ARG A 90 4.44 -0.59 7.57
N VAL A 91 3.49 -1.43 7.97
CA VAL A 91 3.29 -2.75 7.35
C VAL A 91 2.88 -2.60 5.88
N VAL A 92 1.95 -1.69 5.58
CA VAL A 92 1.55 -1.37 4.20
C VAL A 92 2.74 -0.80 3.40
N ALA A 93 3.52 0.10 3.99
CA ALA A 93 4.70 0.67 3.36
C ALA A 93 5.77 -0.39 3.04
N LEU A 94 6.04 -1.30 3.98
CA LEU A 94 6.98 -2.42 3.80
C LEU A 94 6.50 -3.34 2.67
N LEU A 95 5.23 -3.74 2.68
CA LEU A 95 4.63 -4.59 1.66
C LEU A 95 4.77 -3.93 0.27
N GLY A 96 4.50 -2.63 0.18
CA GLY A 96 4.63 -1.87 -1.07
C GLY A 96 6.08 -1.76 -1.55
N ALA A 97 7.02 -1.53 -0.63
CA ALA A 97 8.45 -1.48 -0.96
C ALA A 97 8.97 -2.84 -1.45
N ALA A 98 8.61 -3.93 -0.77
CA ALA A 98 8.98 -5.29 -1.19
C ALA A 98 8.45 -5.61 -2.59
N ALA A 99 7.19 -5.27 -2.87
CA ALA A 99 6.59 -5.48 -4.19
C ALA A 99 7.31 -4.65 -5.28
N ARG A 100 7.50 -3.33 -5.07
CA ARG A 100 8.17 -2.45 -6.04
C ARG A 100 9.63 -2.86 -6.31
N CYS A 101 10.34 -3.34 -5.29
CA CYS A 101 11.71 -3.82 -5.40
C CYS A 101 11.82 -5.27 -5.91
N ALA A 102 10.70 -5.93 -6.23
CA ALA A 102 10.66 -7.33 -6.64
C ALA A 102 11.41 -8.26 -5.66
N LEU A 103 11.16 -8.09 -4.36
CA LEU A 103 11.75 -8.88 -3.28
C LEU A 103 10.73 -9.92 -2.79
N THR A 104 10.67 -11.06 -3.49
CA THR A 104 9.60 -12.06 -3.32
C THR A 104 9.51 -12.60 -1.89
N ASP A 105 10.63 -12.90 -1.25
CA ASP A 105 10.64 -13.47 0.11
C ASP A 105 10.15 -12.44 1.14
N LEU A 106 10.64 -11.20 1.06
CA LEU A 106 10.17 -10.11 1.90
C LEU A 106 8.69 -9.77 1.63
N LEU A 107 8.23 -9.93 0.40
CA LEU A 107 6.81 -9.78 0.05
C LEU A 107 5.95 -10.86 0.72
N HIS A 108 6.42 -12.11 0.77
CA HIS A 108 5.76 -13.19 1.51
C HIS A 108 5.71 -12.94 3.03
N ASP A 109 6.83 -12.48 3.61
CA ASP A 109 6.92 -12.10 5.02
C ASP A 109 5.94 -10.94 5.32
N GLY A 110 5.95 -9.90 4.48
CA GLY A 110 5.09 -8.74 4.60
C GLY A 110 3.60 -9.08 4.47
N LEU A 111 3.21 -10.02 3.59
CA LEU A 111 1.82 -10.49 3.50
C LEU A 111 1.40 -11.23 4.77
N THR A 112 2.30 -11.99 5.39
CA THR A 112 2.04 -12.68 6.66
C THR A 112 1.84 -11.68 7.79
N GLU A 113 2.67 -10.65 7.86
CA GLU A 113 2.53 -9.60 8.86
C GLU A 113 1.27 -8.75 8.63
N ALA A 114 0.95 -8.41 7.38
CA ALA A 114 -0.26 -7.68 7.02
C ALA A 114 -1.53 -8.42 7.45
N GLU A 115 -1.59 -9.73 7.20
CA GLU A 115 -2.69 -10.60 7.64
C GLU A 115 -2.85 -10.61 9.18
N ARG A 116 -1.75 -10.52 9.92
CA ARG A 116 -1.75 -10.48 11.40
C ARG A 116 -2.15 -9.12 11.96
N VAL A 117 -1.68 -8.03 11.37
CA VAL A 117 -1.75 -6.68 11.96
C VAL A 117 -2.98 -5.91 11.47
N LEU A 118 -3.20 -5.88 10.16
CA LEU A 118 -4.16 -4.94 9.56
C LEU A 118 -5.61 -5.16 9.99
N PRO A 119 -6.16 -6.40 10.04
CA PRO A 119 -7.57 -6.59 10.35
C PRO A 119 -8.03 -6.08 11.72
N GLY A 120 -7.11 -5.97 12.68
CA GLY A 120 -7.42 -5.60 14.07
C GLY A 120 -6.88 -4.24 14.53
N ALA A 121 -5.94 -3.63 13.79
CA ALA A 121 -5.26 -2.42 14.23
C ALA A 121 -5.32 -1.26 13.22
N ALA A 122 -5.61 -1.52 11.94
CA ALA A 122 -5.61 -0.49 10.90
C ALA A 122 -6.87 0.38 10.97
N ALA A 123 -6.70 1.68 10.77
CA ALA A 123 -7.81 2.60 10.50
C ALA A 123 -8.37 2.36 9.09
N LEU A 124 -9.59 2.84 8.82
CA LEU A 124 -10.25 2.64 7.52
C LEU A 124 -9.39 3.14 6.34
N PRO A 125 -8.77 4.34 6.40
CA PRO A 125 -7.91 4.79 5.29
C PRO A 125 -6.70 3.86 5.06
N GLU A 126 -6.09 3.34 6.11
CA GLU A 126 -4.95 2.42 6.00
C GLU A 126 -5.36 1.06 5.42
N LEU A 127 -6.57 0.59 5.73
CA LEU A 127 -7.14 -0.61 5.10
C LEU A 127 -7.37 -0.41 3.60
N LEU A 128 -7.83 0.77 3.19
CA LEU A 128 -8.02 1.10 1.77
C LEU A 128 -6.69 1.19 1.02
N ASP A 129 -5.68 1.82 1.61
CA ASP A 129 -4.32 1.87 1.07
C ASP A 129 -3.75 0.44 0.87
N ALA A 130 -3.99 -0.44 1.85
CA ALA A 130 -3.60 -1.84 1.75
C ALA A 130 -4.36 -2.57 0.63
N LEU A 131 -5.67 -2.35 0.52
CA LEU A 131 -6.50 -2.96 -0.52
C LEU A 131 -6.07 -2.53 -1.93
N ASP A 132 -5.73 -1.26 -2.15
CA ASP A 132 -5.19 -0.77 -3.42
C ASP A 132 -3.86 -1.42 -3.79
N LEU A 133 -2.99 -1.60 -2.80
CA LEU A 133 -1.73 -2.30 -2.98
C LEU A 133 -1.95 -3.78 -3.33
N LEU A 134 -2.83 -4.48 -2.63
CA LEU A 134 -3.16 -5.89 -2.90
C LEU A 134 -3.80 -6.07 -4.28
N GLU A 135 -4.64 -5.14 -4.70
CA GLU A 135 -5.22 -5.13 -6.04
C GLU A 135 -4.16 -4.92 -7.13
N SER A 136 -3.20 -4.01 -6.88
CA SER A 136 -2.05 -3.79 -7.77
C SER A 136 -1.18 -5.04 -7.90
N ILE A 137 -0.99 -5.80 -6.80
CA ILE A 137 -0.31 -7.09 -6.80
C ILE A 137 -1.10 -8.11 -7.64
N ARG A 138 -2.41 -8.22 -7.39
CA ARG A 138 -3.30 -9.17 -8.08
C ARG A 138 -3.35 -8.92 -9.59
N ARG A 139 -3.36 -7.65 -10.02
CA ARG A 139 -3.38 -7.25 -11.43
C ARG A 139 -2.01 -7.28 -12.12
N ARG A 140 -0.94 -7.70 -11.42
CA ARG A 140 0.45 -7.70 -11.95
C ARG A 140 0.92 -6.29 -12.36
N HIS A 141 0.42 -5.27 -11.68
CA HIS A 141 0.90 -3.89 -11.89
C HIS A 141 2.26 -3.66 -11.22
N LEU A 142 2.62 -4.50 -10.25
CA LEU A 142 3.89 -4.49 -9.55
C LEU A 142 4.77 -5.68 -9.98
N PRO A 143 6.11 -5.54 -9.91
CA PRO A 143 7.01 -6.62 -10.27
C PRO A 143 7.06 -7.70 -9.17
N GLY A 144 7.59 -8.89 -9.49
CA GLY A 144 7.80 -9.96 -8.51
C GLY A 144 6.51 -10.65 -8.00
N THR A 145 5.36 -10.38 -8.62
CA THR A 145 4.06 -10.94 -8.21
C THR A 145 3.86 -12.34 -8.79
N SER A 146 4.42 -13.38 -8.16
CA SER A 146 4.19 -14.77 -8.53
C SER A 146 2.72 -15.19 -8.36
N GLU A 147 2.28 -16.30 -8.98
CA GLU A 147 0.89 -16.77 -8.82
C GLU A 147 0.51 -17.05 -7.35
N PRO A 148 1.33 -17.72 -6.53
CA PRO A 148 1.03 -17.90 -5.11
C PRO A 148 0.86 -16.58 -4.35
N VAL A 149 1.69 -15.58 -4.65
CA VAL A 149 1.58 -14.23 -4.06
C VAL A 149 0.24 -13.59 -4.43
N ARG A 150 -0.19 -13.71 -5.69
CA ARG A 150 -1.46 -13.13 -6.16
C ARG A 150 -2.66 -13.78 -5.50
N ILE A 151 -2.67 -15.10 -5.38
CA ILE A 151 -3.73 -15.85 -4.68
C ILE A 151 -3.80 -15.41 -3.22
N ARG A 152 -2.66 -15.32 -2.53
CA ARG A 152 -2.61 -14.86 -1.14
C ARG A 152 -3.07 -13.41 -0.99
N ALA A 153 -2.67 -12.51 -1.90
CA ALA A 153 -3.11 -11.13 -1.90
C ALA A 153 -4.63 -11.01 -2.08
N ALA A 154 -5.23 -11.80 -2.97
CA ALA A 154 -6.68 -11.83 -3.17
C ALA A 154 -7.43 -12.31 -1.91
N ARG A 155 -6.92 -13.35 -1.24
CA ARG A 155 -7.49 -13.83 0.03
C ARG A 155 -7.41 -12.75 1.12
N LEU A 156 -6.25 -12.12 1.28
CA LEU A 156 -6.07 -11.05 2.26
C LEU A 156 -6.99 -9.86 1.96
N ALA A 157 -7.17 -9.49 0.69
CA ALA A 157 -8.08 -8.40 0.32
C ALA A 157 -9.52 -8.67 0.79
N GLY A 158 -10.02 -9.90 0.67
CA GLY A 158 -11.33 -10.27 1.23
C GLY A 158 -11.42 -10.07 2.74
N LEU A 159 -10.38 -10.48 3.49
CA LEU A 159 -10.31 -10.30 4.95
C LEU A 159 -10.27 -8.82 5.34
N LEU A 160 -9.56 -7.99 4.59
CA LEU A 160 -9.45 -6.55 4.86
C LEU A 160 -10.73 -5.79 4.50
N LEU A 161 -11.45 -6.19 3.45
CA LEU A 161 -12.78 -5.65 3.15
C LEU A 161 -13.77 -5.95 4.28
N ASP A 162 -13.79 -7.19 4.76
CA ASP A 162 -14.60 -7.58 5.91
C ASP A 162 -14.25 -6.79 7.18
N ALA A 163 -12.96 -6.50 7.39
CA ALA A 163 -12.49 -5.66 8.49
C ALA A 163 -12.91 -4.20 8.33
N ALA A 164 -12.84 -3.66 7.11
CA ALA A 164 -13.25 -2.29 6.80
C ALA A 164 -14.73 -2.06 7.11
N VAL A 165 -15.61 -2.99 6.72
CA VAL A 165 -17.05 -2.91 7.04
C VAL A 165 -17.30 -2.96 8.55
N ARG A 166 -16.56 -3.81 9.29
CA ARG A 166 -16.66 -3.88 10.76
C ARG A 166 -16.23 -2.61 11.48
N LEU A 167 -15.40 -1.78 10.85
CA LEU A 167 -14.86 -0.58 11.46
C LEU A 167 -15.82 0.62 11.36
N LEU A 168 -16.80 0.58 10.45
CA LEU A 168 -17.72 1.70 10.19
C LEU A 168 -18.44 2.23 11.43
N PRO A 169 -18.98 1.40 12.35
CA PRO A 169 -19.58 1.90 13.59
C PRO A 169 -18.61 2.73 14.45
N GLY A 170 -17.33 2.37 14.43
CA GLY A 170 -16.28 3.06 15.18
C GLY A 170 -16.00 4.47 14.66
N LEU A 171 -16.40 4.78 13.42
CA LEU A 171 -16.23 6.10 12.81
C LEU A 171 -17.38 7.05 13.12
N ALA A 172 -18.43 6.62 13.82
CA ALA A 172 -19.60 7.47 14.07
C ALA A 172 -19.25 8.81 14.74
N GLY A 173 -18.23 8.86 15.60
CA GLY A 173 -17.78 10.10 16.24
C GLY A 173 -16.69 10.88 15.50
N SER A 174 -16.25 10.44 14.32
CA SER A 174 -15.15 11.09 13.60
C SER A 174 -15.61 12.39 12.94
N ASP A 175 -14.80 13.44 13.03
CA ASP A 175 -14.97 14.70 12.27
C ASP A 175 -13.82 14.90 11.27
N GLU A 176 -13.03 13.86 11.00
CA GLU A 176 -11.92 13.92 10.07
C GLU A 176 -12.39 13.71 8.62
N THR A 177 -12.02 14.65 7.73
CA THR A 177 -12.32 14.55 6.29
C THR A 177 -11.77 13.26 5.67
N ARG A 178 -10.64 12.76 6.16
CA ARG A 178 -10.01 11.53 5.67
C ARG A 178 -10.91 10.31 5.88
N ASP A 179 -11.59 10.23 7.02
CA ASP A 179 -12.51 9.12 7.32
C ASP A 179 -13.77 9.21 6.47
N ALA A 180 -14.31 10.42 6.28
CA ALA A 180 -15.46 10.64 5.40
C ALA A 180 -15.17 10.20 3.96
N VAL A 181 -14.01 10.57 3.41
CA VAL A 181 -13.56 10.11 2.08
C VAL A 181 -13.43 8.59 2.07
N ALA A 182 -12.84 8.00 3.11
CA ALA A 182 -12.65 6.56 3.20
C ALA A 182 -13.98 5.79 3.23
N VAL A 183 -15.03 6.30 3.88
CA VAL A 183 -16.38 5.71 3.84
C VAL A 183 -16.92 5.66 2.41
N VAL A 184 -16.83 6.77 1.68
CA VAL A 184 -17.30 6.86 0.28
C VAL A 184 -16.47 5.93 -0.62
N THR A 185 -15.14 5.93 -0.46
CA THR A 185 -14.24 5.06 -1.23
C THR A 185 -14.54 3.58 -0.98
N LEU A 186 -14.84 3.18 0.26
CA LEU A 186 -15.24 1.81 0.58
C LEU A 186 -16.52 1.42 -0.17
N ALA A 187 -17.52 2.30 -0.22
CA ALA A 187 -18.78 2.05 -0.92
C ALA A 187 -18.58 1.86 -2.43
N VAL A 188 -17.85 2.77 -3.09
CA VAL A 188 -17.52 2.65 -4.52
C VAL A 188 -16.80 1.34 -4.82
N ARG A 189 -15.88 0.94 -3.95
CA ARG A 189 -15.10 -0.29 -4.13
C ARG A 189 -15.95 -1.55 -4.00
N SER A 190 -16.84 -1.57 -3.01
CA SER A 190 -17.63 -2.74 -2.63
C SER A 190 -18.86 -2.97 -3.51
N ALA A 191 -19.21 -2.03 -4.39
CA ALA A 191 -20.21 -2.23 -5.44
C ALA A 191 -19.90 -3.44 -6.35
N ALA A 192 -18.63 -3.85 -6.44
CA ALA A 192 -18.19 -5.05 -7.16
C ALA A 192 -18.19 -6.34 -6.33
N ASP A 193 -18.39 -6.26 -5.01
CA ASP A 193 -18.23 -7.37 -4.05
C ASP A 193 -19.57 -7.81 -3.42
N ARG A 194 -19.63 -9.05 -2.90
CA ARG A 194 -20.83 -9.65 -2.28
C ARG A 194 -21.20 -9.07 -0.89
N LEU A 195 -20.71 -7.89 -0.53
CA LEU A 195 -20.88 -7.29 0.80
C LEU A 195 -22.11 -6.37 0.93
N GLY A 196 -22.88 -6.20 -0.15
CA GLY A 196 -23.89 -5.14 -0.30
C GLY A 196 -24.89 -5.01 0.85
N LEU A 197 -25.47 -6.12 1.35
CA LEU A 197 -26.50 -6.04 2.41
C LEU A 197 -25.94 -5.61 3.77
N ARG A 198 -24.75 -6.11 4.12
CA ARG A 198 -24.12 -5.76 5.39
C ARG A 198 -23.63 -4.32 5.36
N LEU A 199 -22.98 -3.94 4.27
CA LEU A 199 -22.49 -2.58 4.10
C LEU A 199 -23.62 -1.56 4.11
N ASP A 200 -24.72 -1.79 3.39
CA ASP A 200 -25.87 -0.87 3.40
C ASP A 200 -26.46 -0.72 4.81
N GLY A 201 -26.53 -1.80 5.59
CA GLY A 201 -26.94 -1.75 6.99
C GLY A 201 -26.05 -0.86 7.86
N GLU A 202 -24.73 -1.02 7.76
CA GLU A 202 -23.76 -0.20 8.51
C GLU A 202 -23.77 1.26 8.06
N LEU A 203 -23.88 1.51 6.74
CA LEU A 203 -24.00 2.86 6.19
C LEU A 203 -25.32 3.51 6.62
N TYR A 204 -26.43 2.77 6.65
CA TYR A 204 -27.70 3.27 7.13
C TYR A 204 -27.63 3.69 8.61
N ALA A 205 -27.03 2.86 9.46
CA ALA A 205 -26.79 3.20 10.86
C ALA A 205 -25.91 4.45 10.99
N LEU A 206 -24.78 4.49 10.30
CA LEU A 206 -23.86 5.63 10.30
C LEU A 206 -24.52 6.92 9.79
N SER A 207 -25.40 6.82 8.80
CA SER A 207 -26.17 7.96 8.28
C SER A 207 -27.16 8.56 9.29
N ARG A 208 -27.49 7.82 10.35
CA ARG A 208 -28.41 8.24 11.42
C ARG A 208 -27.73 8.66 12.71
N SER A 209 -26.59 8.05 13.03
CA SER A 209 -25.91 8.23 14.32
C SER A 209 -24.50 8.79 14.23
N GLY A 210 -23.96 9.00 13.02
CA GLY A 210 -22.66 9.60 12.82
C GLY A 210 -22.61 11.09 13.16
N SER A 211 -21.42 11.68 13.18
CA SER A 211 -21.22 13.12 13.15
C SER A 211 -21.85 13.73 11.88
N PRO A 212 -22.11 15.05 11.82
CA PRO A 212 -22.67 15.67 10.62
C PRO A 212 -21.88 15.35 9.35
N LEU A 213 -20.56 15.28 9.45
CA LEU A 213 -19.68 14.93 8.34
C LEU A 213 -19.87 13.48 7.89
N LEU A 214 -19.90 12.53 8.85
CA LEU A 214 -20.02 11.11 8.56
C LEU A 214 -21.44 10.73 8.13
N GLN A 215 -22.46 11.44 8.62
CA GLN A 215 -23.82 11.32 8.11
C GLN A 215 -23.89 11.69 6.63
N GLY A 216 -23.29 12.82 6.25
CA GLY A 216 -23.22 13.25 4.85
C GLY A 216 -22.48 12.24 3.97
N ALA A 217 -21.33 11.75 4.43
CA ALA A 217 -20.55 10.73 3.72
C ALA A 217 -21.32 9.42 3.56
N ALA A 218 -21.99 8.94 4.60
CA ALA A 218 -22.78 7.71 4.56
C ALA A 218 -24.00 7.84 3.64
N GLN A 219 -24.69 8.99 3.61
CA GLN A 219 -25.80 9.22 2.67
C GLN A 219 -25.29 9.24 1.22
N ALA A 220 -24.17 9.92 0.95
CA ALA A 220 -23.55 9.92 -0.37
C ALA A 220 -23.13 8.50 -0.80
N ALA A 221 -22.53 7.73 0.12
CA ALA A 221 -22.11 6.36 -0.14
C ALA A 221 -23.25 5.41 -0.51
N ARG A 222 -24.46 5.61 0.02
CA ARG A 222 -25.63 4.73 -0.21
C ARG A 222 -26.33 4.97 -1.54
N VAL A 223 -26.02 6.07 -2.25
CA VAL A 223 -26.63 6.40 -3.54
C VAL A 223 -25.69 6.13 -4.74
N LEU A 224 -24.49 5.59 -4.47
CA LEU A 224 -23.51 5.15 -5.47
C LEU A 224 -23.74 3.67 -5.82
#